data_AF-A0A1R3GB17-F1
#
_entry.id   AF-A0A1R3GB17-F1
#
_cell.length_a   1.000
_cell.length_b   1.000
_cell.length_c   1.000
_cell.angle_alpha   90.00
_cell.angle_beta   90.00
_cell.angle_gamma   90.00
#
_symmetry.space_group_name_H-M   'P 1'
#
loop_
_entity.id
_entity.type
_entity.pdbx_description
1 polymer ?
#
loop_
_entity_poly.entity_id
_entity_poly.type
_entity_poly.pdbx_seq_one_letter_code
_entity_poly.pdbx_strand_id
1 'polypeptide(L)'
;MSGVPVRRRNLSIRAEVNYVNAEEAKQLIAVEGYSILDIRDKSQFDRSHIKSCYHVPLFIENQDNDPGTIIKRTLHNNFAGLFFGLPFTKINPEFVQSVKTQFSPDSKLLLVCQEGLRSAAAANQLEKAGFQNLACITSGLQTVKPGTFDSVGPKELQDAGKAGLVTIQGQISAVLGTVLVCAFLFITFFPDQAEKLLQMAPTS
;
A
#
# COMPACT_ATOMS: atom_id res chain seq x y z
N MET A 1 41.71 -24.89 38.88
CA MET A 1 41.56 -24.20 37.58
C MET A 1 40.10 -24.28 37.17
N SER A 2 39.26 -23.31 37.54
CA SER A 2 37.84 -23.28 37.16
C SER A 2 37.66 -22.25 36.04
N GLY A 3 37.46 -22.73 34.81
CA GLY A 3 37.15 -21.88 33.66
C GLY A 3 35.75 -21.30 33.77
N VAL A 4 35.63 -19.99 33.66
CA VAL A 4 34.33 -19.29 33.55
C VAL A 4 33.73 -19.64 32.17
N PRO A 5 32.46 -20.07 32.09
CA PRO A 5 31.85 -20.34 30.80
C PRO A 5 31.63 -19.01 30.06
N VAL A 6 32.32 -18.84 28.93
CA VAL A 6 32.11 -17.70 28.03
C VAL A 6 30.72 -17.84 27.41
N ARG A 7 29.76 -17.11 27.96
CA ARG A 7 28.41 -16.97 27.42
C ARG A 7 28.52 -16.24 26.08
N ARG A 8 28.63 -17.00 24.97
CA ARG A 8 28.49 -16.46 23.60
C ARG A 8 27.13 -15.76 23.53
N ARG A 9 27.14 -14.43 23.55
CA ARG A 9 25.98 -13.64 23.19
C ARG A 9 25.79 -13.87 21.70
N ASN A 10 24.76 -14.64 21.32
CA ASN A 10 24.23 -14.58 19.96
C ASN A 10 23.70 -13.15 19.78
N LEU A 11 24.53 -12.28 19.22
CA LEU A 11 24.08 -11.03 18.62
C LEU A 11 23.26 -11.45 17.41
N SER A 12 21.95 -11.60 17.60
CA SER A 12 21.02 -11.72 16.47
C SER A 12 21.12 -10.41 15.71
N ILE A 13 21.88 -10.40 14.61
CA ILE A 13 21.80 -9.33 13.62
C ILE A 13 20.33 -9.33 13.17
N ARG A 14 19.57 -8.31 13.59
CA ARG A 14 18.22 -8.11 13.06
C ARG A 14 18.39 -7.88 11.57
N ALA A 15 17.75 -8.72 10.77
CA ALA A 15 17.64 -8.48 9.34
C ALA A 15 17.02 -7.10 9.15
N GLU A 16 17.76 -6.14 8.61
CA GLU A 16 17.22 -4.81 8.33
C GLU A 16 16.49 -4.88 6.99
N VAL A 17 15.22 -4.46 6.96
CA VAL A 17 14.46 -4.38 5.70
C VAL A 17 15.13 -3.35 4.81
N ASN A 18 15.60 -3.77 3.63
CA ASN A 18 16.23 -2.89 2.67
C ASN A 18 15.20 -2.07 1.89
N TYR A 19 15.42 -0.76 1.71
CA TYR A 19 14.53 0.12 0.95
C TYR A 19 15.27 0.63 -0.28
N VAL A 20 14.75 0.28 -1.46
CA VAL A 20 15.43 0.52 -2.74
C VAL A 20 14.54 1.31 -3.69
N ASN A 21 15.15 2.01 -4.64
CA ASN A 21 14.41 2.60 -5.75
C ASN A 21 14.09 1.54 -6.84
N ALA A 22 13.38 1.94 -7.89
CA ALA A 22 12.93 1.02 -8.93
C ALA A 22 14.07 0.42 -9.77
N GLU A 23 15.16 1.16 -10.00
CA GLU A 23 16.32 0.67 -10.76
C GLU A 23 17.17 -0.30 -9.94
N GLU A 24 17.39 0.01 -8.66
CA GLU A 24 18.03 -0.91 -7.71
C GLU A 24 17.21 -2.20 -7.55
N ALA A 25 15.88 -2.09 -7.48
CA ALA A 25 15.00 -3.26 -7.44
C ALA A 25 15.18 -4.17 -8.68
N LYS A 26 15.39 -3.61 -9.88
CA LYS A 26 15.73 -4.43 -11.07
C LYS A 26 17.05 -5.18 -10.89
N GLN A 27 18.05 -4.54 -10.30
CA GLN A 27 19.33 -5.20 -10.01
C GLN A 27 19.16 -6.33 -8.99
N LEU A 28 18.37 -6.11 -7.92
CA LEU A 28 18.05 -7.15 -6.95
C LEU A 28 17.40 -8.37 -7.61
N ILE A 29 16.49 -8.16 -8.55
CA ILE A 29 15.81 -9.25 -9.27
C ILE A 29 16.80 -9.95 -10.21
N ALA A 30 17.48 -9.19 -11.08
CA ALA A 30 18.27 -9.74 -12.17
C ALA A 30 19.61 -10.35 -11.73
N VAL A 31 20.27 -9.77 -10.73
CA VAL A 31 21.61 -10.16 -10.29
C VAL A 31 21.55 -10.96 -9.00
N GLU A 32 20.76 -10.51 -8.03
CA GLU A 32 20.73 -11.12 -6.70
C GLU A 32 19.67 -12.21 -6.53
N GLY A 33 18.80 -12.39 -7.51
CA GLY A 33 17.78 -13.45 -7.54
C GLY A 33 16.59 -13.20 -6.62
N TYR A 34 16.24 -11.94 -6.35
CA TYR A 34 15.06 -11.62 -5.55
C TYR A 34 13.76 -12.04 -6.27
N SER A 35 12.88 -12.72 -5.53
CA SER A 35 11.51 -13.00 -5.96
C SER A 35 10.60 -11.83 -5.63
N ILE A 36 9.75 -11.44 -6.58
CA ILE A 36 8.80 -10.34 -6.39
C ILE A 36 7.56 -10.86 -5.68
N LEU A 37 7.22 -10.27 -4.54
CA LEU A 37 6.01 -10.57 -3.78
C LEU A 37 5.09 -9.34 -3.79
N ASP A 38 4.03 -9.40 -4.59
CA ASP A 38 3.00 -8.39 -4.62
C ASP A 38 2.00 -8.62 -3.48
N ILE A 39 1.91 -7.64 -2.58
CA ILE A 39 1.08 -7.73 -1.37
C ILE A 39 -0.16 -6.84 -1.43
N ARG A 40 -0.44 -6.23 -2.61
CA ARG A 40 -1.64 -5.44 -2.83
C ARG A 40 -2.88 -6.33 -2.84
N ASP A 41 -4.04 -5.71 -2.61
CA ASP A 41 -5.31 -6.40 -2.77
C ASP A 41 -5.53 -6.82 -4.24
N LYS A 42 -6.43 -7.77 -4.46
CA LYS A 42 -6.68 -8.36 -5.77
C LYS A 42 -7.08 -7.31 -6.83
N SER A 43 -7.83 -6.27 -6.45
CA SER A 43 -8.29 -5.27 -7.42
C SER A 43 -7.12 -4.48 -8.01
N GLN A 44 -6.13 -4.12 -7.19
CA GLN A 44 -4.92 -3.43 -7.65
C GLN A 44 -4.04 -4.35 -8.48
N PHE A 45 -3.90 -5.61 -8.08
CA PHE A 45 -3.13 -6.62 -8.80
C PHE A 45 -3.70 -6.88 -10.21
N ASP A 46 -5.02 -7.06 -10.31
CA ASP A 46 -5.71 -7.31 -11.58
C ASP A 46 -5.61 -6.12 -12.54
N ARG A 47 -5.54 -4.88 -12.01
CA ARG A 47 -5.38 -3.66 -12.83
C ARG A 47 -4.00 -3.58 -13.47
N SER A 48 -2.95 -3.92 -12.75
CA SER A 48 -1.60 -4.07 -13.30
C SER A 48 -0.68 -4.68 -12.25
N HIS A 49 0.18 -5.63 -12.63
CA HIS A 49 1.23 -6.19 -11.78
C HIS A 49 2.50 -6.49 -12.57
N ILE A 50 3.64 -6.57 -11.89
CA ILE A 50 4.92 -6.95 -12.52
C ILE A 50 4.82 -8.40 -12.98
N LYS A 51 5.24 -8.69 -14.20
CA LYS A 51 5.22 -10.05 -14.78
C LYS A 51 6.07 -11.01 -13.93
N SER A 52 5.61 -12.26 -13.83
CA SER A 52 6.30 -13.33 -13.09
C SER A 52 6.48 -13.04 -11.58
N CYS A 53 5.59 -12.27 -10.97
CA CYS A 53 5.55 -12.08 -9.52
C CYS A 53 4.65 -13.12 -8.83
N TYR A 54 4.83 -13.26 -7.52
CA TYR A 54 3.94 -14.00 -6.64
C TYR A 54 2.96 -13.03 -5.99
N HIS A 55 1.69 -13.42 -5.88
CA HIS A 55 0.66 -12.59 -5.28
C HIS A 55 0.20 -13.20 -3.95
N VAL A 56 0.44 -12.48 -2.85
CA VAL A 56 -0.09 -12.83 -1.53
C VAL A 56 -0.56 -11.54 -0.86
N PRO A 57 -1.86 -11.23 -0.90
CA PRO A 57 -2.37 -9.96 -0.42
C PRO A 57 -2.22 -9.82 1.11
N LEU A 58 -1.68 -8.69 1.57
CA LEU A 58 -1.69 -8.33 3.00
C LEU A 58 -3.10 -7.97 3.47
N PHE A 59 -3.91 -7.40 2.58
CA PHE A 59 -5.31 -7.04 2.82
C PHE A 59 -6.21 -7.73 1.80
N ILE A 60 -7.28 -8.35 2.29
CA ILE A 60 -8.29 -9.04 1.49
C ILE A 60 -9.62 -8.32 1.60
N GLU A 61 -10.51 -8.52 0.63
CA GLU A 61 -11.85 -7.94 0.68
C GLU A 61 -12.60 -8.42 1.94
N ASN A 62 -13.25 -7.48 2.62
CA ASN A 62 -14.07 -7.77 3.78
C ASN A 62 -15.53 -7.99 3.38
N GLN A 63 -15.87 -9.26 3.24
CA GLN A 63 -17.22 -9.74 2.90
C GLN A 63 -18.04 -10.15 4.14
N ASP A 64 -17.59 -9.82 5.36
CA ASP A 64 -18.34 -10.14 6.57
C ASP A 64 -19.70 -9.43 6.56
N ASN A 65 -20.74 -10.07 7.10
CA ASN A 65 -22.12 -9.57 7.05
C ASN A 65 -22.67 -9.21 8.43
N ASP A 66 -21.79 -8.94 9.40
CA ASP A 66 -22.24 -8.37 10.67
C ASP A 66 -22.71 -6.91 10.49
N PRO A 67 -23.63 -6.42 11.34
CA PRO A 67 -24.21 -5.08 11.20
C PRO A 67 -23.16 -3.97 11.15
N GLY A 68 -22.08 -4.08 11.95
CA GLY A 68 -21.02 -3.08 11.99
C GLY A 68 -20.23 -3.01 10.68
N THR A 69 -19.91 -4.17 10.12
CA THR A 69 -19.25 -4.28 8.81
C THR A 69 -20.14 -3.76 7.70
N ILE A 70 -21.45 -4.05 7.69
CA ILE A 70 -22.37 -3.53 6.67
C ILE A 70 -22.40 -2.00 6.70
N ILE A 71 -22.52 -1.39 7.88
CA ILE A 71 -22.52 0.07 8.01
C ILE A 71 -21.20 0.67 7.52
N LYS A 72 -20.06 0.13 7.97
CA LYS A 72 -18.73 0.60 7.56
C LYS A 72 -18.49 0.43 6.07
N ARG A 73 -18.88 -0.71 5.50
CA ARG A 73 -18.75 -1.01 4.07
C ARG A 73 -19.61 -0.07 3.24
N THR A 74 -20.84 0.21 3.65
CA THR A 74 -21.71 1.19 2.98
C THR A 74 -21.08 2.58 2.99
N LEU A 75 -20.56 3.05 4.14
CA LEU A 75 -19.88 4.35 4.24
C LEU A 75 -18.62 4.40 3.36
N HIS A 76 -17.79 3.36 3.43
CA HIS A 76 -16.60 3.24 2.58
C HIS A 76 -16.96 3.27 1.10
N ASN A 77 -17.94 2.48 0.67
CA ASN A 77 -18.33 2.37 -0.73
C ASN A 77 -18.90 3.68 -1.29
N ASN A 78 -19.64 4.46 -0.49
CA ASN A 78 -20.16 5.77 -0.89
C ASN A 78 -19.10 6.87 -0.90
N PHE A 79 -17.91 6.62 -0.35
CA PHE A 79 -16.80 7.57 -0.35
C PHE A 79 -15.56 6.97 -1.03
N ALA A 80 -14.71 6.27 -0.27
CA ALA A 80 -13.46 5.76 -0.78
C ALA A 80 -13.63 4.78 -1.96
N GLY A 81 -14.65 3.92 -1.91
CA GLY A 81 -14.99 3.02 -3.01
C GLY A 81 -15.44 3.76 -4.27
N LEU A 82 -16.35 4.73 -4.14
CA LEU A 82 -16.83 5.53 -5.27
C LEU A 82 -15.73 6.40 -5.89
N PHE A 83 -14.98 7.14 -5.06
CA PHE A 83 -13.99 8.10 -5.54
C PHE A 83 -12.72 7.43 -6.04
N PHE A 84 -12.19 6.46 -5.29
CA PHE A 84 -10.88 5.85 -5.59
C PHE A 84 -10.97 4.42 -6.14
N GLY A 85 -12.17 3.84 -6.21
CA GLY A 85 -12.36 2.45 -6.68
C GLY A 85 -11.62 1.44 -5.81
N LEU A 86 -11.56 1.69 -4.50
CA LEU A 86 -10.91 0.83 -3.52
C LEU A 86 -11.92 -0.14 -2.90
N PRO A 87 -11.62 -1.45 -2.84
CA PRO A 87 -12.46 -2.39 -2.12
C PRO A 87 -12.42 -2.11 -0.61
N PHE A 88 -13.49 -2.46 0.10
CA PHE A 88 -13.50 -2.42 1.56
C PHE A 88 -12.75 -3.65 2.08
N THR A 89 -11.55 -3.47 2.63
CA THR A 89 -10.65 -4.57 2.98
C THR A 89 -10.45 -4.77 4.47
N LYS A 90 -10.04 -5.99 4.86
CA LYS A 90 -9.51 -6.34 6.19
C LYS A 90 -8.13 -6.97 6.05
N ILE A 91 -7.38 -7.03 7.16
CA ILE A 91 -6.09 -7.71 7.18
C ILE A 91 -6.29 -9.21 6.87
N ASN A 92 -5.38 -9.77 6.07
CA ASN A 92 -5.38 -11.19 5.75
C ASN A 92 -4.73 -11.98 6.91
N PRO A 93 -5.49 -12.76 7.70
CA PRO A 93 -4.91 -13.53 8.81
C PRO A 93 -3.93 -14.60 8.33
N GLU A 94 -4.10 -15.08 7.09
CA GLU A 94 -3.27 -16.14 6.50
C GLU A 94 -2.03 -15.60 5.78
N PHE A 95 -1.76 -14.28 5.83
CA PHE A 95 -0.69 -13.65 5.05
C PHE A 95 0.67 -14.34 5.26
N VAL A 96 1.15 -14.39 6.51
CA VAL A 96 2.46 -14.97 6.84
C VAL A 96 2.52 -16.46 6.49
N GLN A 97 1.45 -17.21 6.77
CA GLN A 97 1.40 -18.65 6.51
C GLN A 97 1.40 -18.95 5.00
N SER A 98 0.69 -18.14 4.22
CA SER A 98 0.65 -18.24 2.76
C SER A 98 2.01 -17.97 2.14
N VAL A 99 2.76 -16.98 2.66
CA VAL A 99 4.14 -16.73 2.23
C VAL A 99 5.06 -17.90 2.59
N LYS A 100 4.96 -18.44 3.81
CA LYS A 100 5.76 -19.60 4.26
C LYS A 100 5.51 -20.89 3.47
N THR A 101 4.35 -21.01 2.85
CA THR A 101 4.02 -22.17 1.99
C THR A 101 4.76 -22.08 0.65
N GLN A 102 5.12 -20.88 0.21
CA GLN A 102 5.78 -20.64 -1.07
C GLN A 102 7.28 -20.36 -0.93
N PHE A 103 7.72 -19.85 0.23
CA PHE A 103 9.08 -19.38 0.45
C PHE A 103 9.66 -19.85 1.79
N SER A 104 10.95 -20.16 1.78
CA SER A 104 11.71 -20.36 3.00
C SER A 104 12.10 -19.02 3.64
N PRO A 105 12.37 -18.96 4.97
CA PRO A 105 12.82 -17.74 5.64
C PRO A 105 14.13 -17.12 5.06
N ASP A 106 14.95 -17.93 4.39
CA ASP A 106 16.18 -17.47 3.74
C ASP A 106 15.96 -16.93 2.33
N SER A 107 14.74 -17.06 1.78
CA SER A 107 14.40 -16.56 0.45
C SER A 107 14.54 -15.05 0.38
N LYS A 108 15.07 -14.56 -0.74
CA LYS A 108 15.20 -13.13 -1.05
C LYS A 108 13.89 -12.60 -1.64
N LEU A 109 13.19 -11.74 -0.91
CA LEU A 109 11.87 -11.25 -1.29
C LEU A 109 11.88 -9.73 -1.48
N LEU A 110 11.42 -9.29 -2.66
CA LEU A 110 11.12 -7.90 -2.94
C LEU A 110 9.61 -7.69 -2.76
N LEU A 111 9.22 -7.08 -1.65
CA LEU A 111 7.83 -6.75 -1.38
C LEU A 111 7.42 -5.49 -2.13
N VAL A 112 6.34 -5.60 -2.90
CA VAL A 112 5.80 -4.46 -3.64
C VAL A 112 4.37 -4.17 -3.22
N CYS A 113 4.09 -2.89 -3.01
CA CYS A 113 2.73 -2.37 -2.89
C CYS A 113 2.60 -1.06 -3.66
N GLN A 114 1.42 -0.45 -3.67
CA GLN A 114 1.22 0.74 -4.49
C GLN A 114 2.01 1.95 -3.99
N GLU A 115 2.04 2.17 -2.67
CA GLU A 115 2.52 3.44 -2.07
C GLU A 115 3.66 3.26 -1.04
N GLY A 116 4.15 2.04 -0.84
CA GLY A 116 5.27 1.71 0.05
C GLY A 116 4.90 1.34 1.49
N LEU A 117 3.86 1.94 2.08
CA LEU A 117 3.51 1.70 3.49
C LEU A 117 3.10 0.25 3.79
N ARG A 118 2.31 -0.36 2.90
CA ARG A 118 1.84 -1.75 3.09
C ARG A 118 2.99 -2.75 2.97
N SER A 119 3.94 -2.53 2.05
CA SER A 119 5.12 -3.40 1.89
C SER A 119 6.04 -3.30 3.09
N ALA A 120 6.23 -2.09 3.66
CA ALA A 120 6.96 -1.92 4.92
C ALA A 120 6.29 -2.69 6.09
N ALA A 121 4.97 -2.58 6.23
CA ALA A 121 4.22 -3.31 7.25
C ALA A 121 4.30 -4.85 7.06
N ALA A 122 4.19 -5.32 5.81
CA ALA A 122 4.35 -6.73 5.47
C ALA A 122 5.77 -7.23 5.77
N ALA A 123 6.80 -6.46 5.41
CA ALA A 123 8.19 -6.80 5.68
C ALA A 123 8.45 -6.95 7.18
N ASN A 124 7.92 -6.05 8.01
CA ASN A 124 7.98 -6.16 9.47
C ASN A 124 7.28 -7.42 10.00
N GLN A 125 6.18 -7.87 9.38
CA GLN A 125 5.52 -9.13 9.78
C GLN A 125 6.35 -10.35 9.38
N LEU A 126 6.95 -10.34 8.19
CA LEU A 126 7.79 -11.43 7.70
C LEU A 126 9.12 -11.52 8.47
N GLU A 127 9.75 -10.40 8.80
CA GLU A 127 10.95 -10.34 9.63
C GLU A 127 10.70 -10.99 10.99
N LYS A 128 9.60 -10.63 11.66
CA LYS A 128 9.14 -11.27 12.92
C LYS A 128 8.86 -12.77 12.76
N ALA A 129 8.49 -13.19 11.56
CA ALA A 129 8.26 -14.59 11.22
C ALA A 129 9.54 -15.35 10.82
N GLY A 130 10.70 -14.69 10.82
CA GLY A 130 12.03 -15.27 10.61
C GLY A 130 12.64 -14.98 9.24
N PHE A 131 11.97 -14.24 8.35
CA PHE A 131 12.53 -13.91 7.05
C PHE A 131 13.67 -12.90 7.18
N GLN A 132 14.77 -13.15 6.47
CA GLN A 132 16.01 -12.38 6.65
C GLN A 132 16.34 -11.45 5.47
N ASN A 133 15.91 -11.80 4.26
CA ASN A 133 16.31 -11.11 3.04
C ASN A 133 15.12 -10.38 2.42
N LEU A 134 14.74 -9.25 3.02
CA LEU A 134 13.55 -8.49 2.64
C LEU A 134 13.94 -7.14 2.07
N ALA A 135 13.40 -6.81 0.90
CA ALA A 135 13.51 -5.49 0.29
C ALA A 135 12.14 -4.91 -0.03
N CYS A 136 12.00 -3.59 -0.02
CA CYS A 136 10.82 -2.85 -0.42
C CYS A 136 11.18 -1.78 -1.45
N ILE A 137 10.30 -1.54 -2.43
CA ILE A 137 10.44 -0.36 -3.28
C ILE A 137 9.98 0.88 -2.50
N THR A 138 10.87 1.86 -2.33
CA THR A 138 10.59 3.14 -1.69
C THR A 138 9.44 3.85 -2.41
N SER A 139 8.44 4.27 -1.63
CA SER A 139 7.20 4.88 -2.12
C SER A 139 6.33 3.96 -3.00
N GLY A 140 6.68 2.68 -3.16
CA GLY A 140 5.89 1.69 -3.89
C GLY A 140 5.85 1.85 -5.41
N LEU A 141 4.96 1.10 -6.06
CA LEU A 141 4.85 1.05 -7.52
C LEU A 141 4.36 2.35 -8.17
N GLN A 142 3.77 3.27 -7.41
CA GLN A 142 3.35 4.59 -7.93
C GLN A 142 4.50 5.44 -8.50
N THR A 143 5.75 5.16 -8.11
CA THR A 143 6.94 5.89 -8.59
C THR A 143 7.65 5.18 -9.73
N VAL A 144 7.20 3.98 -10.10
CA VAL A 144 7.78 3.17 -11.17
C VAL A 144 7.36 3.74 -12.51
N LYS A 145 8.35 4.15 -13.31
CA LYS A 145 8.10 4.68 -14.66
C LYS A 145 7.65 3.56 -15.61
N PRO A 146 6.83 3.87 -16.62
CA PRO A 146 6.49 2.91 -17.66
C PRO A 146 7.75 2.34 -18.32
N GLY A 147 7.75 1.02 -18.55
CA GLY A 147 8.89 0.30 -19.14
C GLY A 147 10.03 -0.05 -18.17
N THR A 148 9.99 0.37 -16.89
CA THR A 148 11.00 -0.08 -15.91
C THR A 148 10.88 -1.59 -15.68
N PHE A 149 9.67 -2.11 -15.48
CA PHE A 149 9.37 -3.54 -15.39
C PHE A 149 8.38 -3.97 -16.47
N ASP A 150 8.49 -5.21 -16.92
CA ASP A 150 7.42 -5.85 -17.69
C ASP A 150 6.18 -5.98 -16.81
N SER A 151 5.03 -5.53 -17.29
CA SER A 151 3.77 -5.55 -16.54
C SER A 151 2.68 -6.33 -17.28
N VAL A 152 1.71 -6.82 -16.51
CA VAL A 152 0.50 -7.49 -16.99
C VAL A 152 -0.71 -6.75 -16.45
N GLY A 153 -1.62 -6.36 -17.33
CA GLY A 153 -2.88 -5.71 -16.97
C GLY A 153 -3.23 -4.53 -17.89
N PRO A 154 -4.44 -3.99 -17.76
CA PRO A 154 -4.93 -2.90 -18.61
C PRO A 154 -4.39 -1.51 -18.24
N LYS A 155 -3.63 -1.37 -17.14
CA LYS A 155 -3.10 -0.09 -16.65
C LYS A 155 -1.58 -0.14 -16.47
N GLU A 156 -0.96 1.03 -16.39
CA GLU A 156 0.41 1.17 -15.92
C GLU A 156 0.53 0.87 -14.42
N LEU A 157 1.69 0.35 -13.99
CA LEU A 157 1.94 0.01 -12.57
C LEU A 157 1.72 1.20 -11.64
N GLN A 158 2.15 2.39 -12.07
CA GLN A 158 1.99 3.63 -11.31
C GLN A 158 0.53 4.04 -11.07
N ASP A 159 -0.37 3.62 -11.96
CA ASP A 159 -1.79 3.98 -11.95
C ASP A 159 -2.70 2.84 -11.47
N ALA A 160 -2.13 1.67 -11.17
CA ALA A 160 -2.88 0.51 -10.66
C ALA A 160 -3.55 0.76 -9.30
N GLY A 161 -3.16 1.80 -8.56
CA GLY A 161 -3.83 2.25 -7.34
C GLY A 161 -5.09 3.09 -7.59
N LYS A 162 -5.22 3.68 -8.78
CA LYS A 162 -6.22 4.69 -9.10
C LYS A 162 -7.41 4.06 -9.83
N ALA A 163 -8.61 4.28 -9.32
CA ALA A 163 -9.87 3.88 -9.94
C ALA A 163 -10.98 4.82 -9.48
N GLY A 164 -12.25 4.50 -9.76
CA GLY A 164 -13.38 5.34 -9.37
C GLY A 164 -13.40 6.70 -10.06
N LEU A 165 -14.16 7.64 -9.48
CA LEU A 165 -14.37 8.97 -10.07
C LEU A 165 -13.08 9.77 -10.29
N VAL A 166 -12.02 9.54 -9.50
CA VAL A 166 -10.74 10.27 -9.70
C VAL A 166 -10.05 9.94 -11.02
N THR A 167 -10.47 8.88 -11.72
CA THR A 167 -9.95 8.56 -13.06
C THR A 167 -10.68 9.30 -14.18
N ILE A 168 -11.87 9.83 -13.89
CA ILE A 168 -12.72 10.58 -14.83
C ILE A 168 -12.62 12.09 -14.54
N GLN A 169 -12.51 12.45 -13.26
CA GLN A 169 -12.28 13.82 -12.83
C GLN A 169 -10.81 14.20 -13.05
N GLY A 170 -10.57 15.27 -13.83
CA GLY A 170 -9.24 15.87 -13.90
C GLY A 170 -8.77 16.38 -12.53
N GLN A 171 -7.47 16.51 -12.33
CA GLN A 171 -6.88 16.95 -11.04
C GLN A 171 -7.51 18.26 -10.52
N ILE A 172 -7.81 19.19 -11.43
CA ILE A 172 -8.48 20.46 -11.10
C ILE A 172 -9.89 20.22 -10.56
N SER A 173 -10.65 19.29 -11.14
CA SER A 173 -12.01 18.96 -10.69
C SER A 173 -12.01 18.28 -9.32
N ALA A 174 -11.01 17.46 -9.01
CA ALA A 174 -10.90 16.82 -7.70
C ALA A 174 -10.55 17.82 -6.60
N VAL A 175 -9.59 18.71 -6.87
CA VAL A 175 -9.21 19.80 -5.96
C VAL A 175 -10.39 20.75 -5.75
N LEU A 176 -11.03 21.19 -6.83
CA LEU A 176 -12.20 22.07 -6.77
C LEU A 176 -13.35 21.42 -6.01
N GLY A 177 -13.65 20.15 -6.28
CA GLY A 177 -14.68 19.40 -5.54
C GLY A 177 -14.39 19.32 -4.05
N THR A 178 -13.13 19.04 -3.68
CA THR A 178 -12.71 19.02 -2.27
C THR A 178 -12.85 20.39 -1.62
N VAL A 179 -12.41 21.46 -2.29
CA VAL A 179 -12.55 22.84 -1.81
C VAL A 179 -14.01 23.21 -1.62
N LEU A 180 -14.88 22.87 -2.58
CA LEU A 180 -16.31 23.17 -2.51
C LEU A 180 -17.01 22.39 -1.39
N VAL A 181 -16.68 21.11 -1.19
CA VAL A 181 -17.22 20.32 -0.06
C VAL A 181 -16.75 20.88 1.27
N CYS A 182 -15.46 21.21 1.41
CA CYS A 182 -14.93 21.83 2.62
C CYS A 182 -15.59 23.19 2.89
N ALA A 183 -15.76 24.03 1.87
CA ALA A 183 -16.45 25.31 1.98
C ALA A 183 -17.92 25.12 2.41
N PHE A 184 -18.64 24.17 1.81
CA PHE A 184 -20.01 23.84 2.17
C PHE A 184 -20.13 23.37 3.62
N LEU A 185 -19.27 22.43 4.05
CA LEU A 185 -19.24 21.97 5.44
C LEU A 185 -18.90 23.11 6.40
N PHE A 186 -17.95 23.98 6.04
CA PHE A 186 -17.59 25.14 6.86
C PHE A 186 -18.77 26.11 7.03
N ILE A 187 -19.48 26.44 5.94
CA ILE A 187 -20.69 27.29 5.98
C ILE A 187 -21.77 26.62 6.84
N THR A 188 -21.96 25.30 6.71
CA THR A 188 -23.02 24.55 7.40
C THR A 188 -22.77 24.45 8.90
N PHE A 189 -21.52 24.19 9.32
CA PHE A 189 -21.19 23.95 10.73
C PHE A 189 -20.68 25.21 11.47
N PHE A 190 -20.18 26.22 10.75
CA PHE A 190 -19.62 27.45 11.32
C PHE A 190 -20.18 28.71 10.63
N PRO A 191 -21.51 28.91 10.60
CA PRO A 191 -22.14 29.97 9.82
C PRO A 191 -21.65 31.38 10.21
N ASP A 192 -21.55 31.69 11.51
CA ASP A 192 -21.11 33.01 11.98
C ASP A 192 -19.66 33.35 11.58
N GLN A 193 -18.79 32.34 11.52
CA GLN A 193 -17.40 32.51 11.09
C GLN A 193 -17.31 32.66 9.59
N ALA A 194 -18.15 31.94 8.84
CA ALA A 194 -18.26 32.08 7.40
C ALA A 194 -18.77 33.48 7.01
N GLU A 195 -19.79 34.02 7.68
CA GLU A 195 -20.29 35.37 7.43
C GLU A 195 -19.21 36.44 7.67
N LYS A 196 -18.47 36.35 8.77
CA LYS A 196 -17.35 37.27 9.05
C LYS A 196 -16.26 37.19 7.97
N LEU A 197 -15.90 35.97 7.54
CA LEU A 197 -14.93 35.77 6.46
C LEU A 197 -15.39 36.38 5.14
N LEU A 198 -16.67 36.24 4.79
CA LEU A 198 -17.25 36.81 3.58
C LEU A 198 -17.31 38.34 3.64
N GLN A 199 -17.57 38.93 4.81
CA GLN A 199 -17.58 40.38 5.02
C GLN A 199 -16.18 41.02 4.99
N MET A 200 -15.12 40.23 5.23
CA MET A 200 -13.73 40.67 5.13
C MET A 200 -13.17 40.60 3.69
N ALA A 201 -13.88 39.98 2.76
CA ALA A 201 -13.47 39.97 1.35
C ALA A 201 -13.67 41.38 0.76
N PRO A 202 -12.65 41.95 0.07
CA PRO A 202 -12.78 43.28 -0.50
C PRO A 202 -13.91 43.29 -1.53
N THR A 203 -14.92 44.12 -1.30
CA THR A 203 -15.89 44.50 -2.33
C THR A 203 -15.12 45.21 -3.44
N SER A 204 -15.16 44.63 -4.65
CA SER A 204 -14.63 45.25 -5.86
C SER A 204 -15.29 46.60 -6.12
#